data_AF-A0A0S8DRJ2-F1
#
_entry.id   AF-A0A0S8DRJ2-F1
#
_cell.length_a   1.000
_cell.length_b   1.000
_cell.length_c   1.000
_cell.angle_alpha   90.00
_cell.angle_beta   90.00
_cell.angle_gamma   90.00
#
_symmetry.space_group_name_H-M   'P 1'
#
loop_
_entity.id
_entity.type
_entity.pdbx_description
1 polymer ?
#
loop_
_entity_poly.entity_id
_entity_poly.type
_entity_poly.pdbx_seq_one_letter_code
_entity_poly.pdbx_strand_id
1 'polypeptide(L)'
;MGRSLIVAAMLSSPIATVAAGSGETSVADGKQLFETRCGGLCHQLPEPGMLRAKQWTRVLETMQLRMRQVGMPPLSEAELSRVSAYLDAHARP
;
A
#
# COMPACT_ATOMS: atom_id res chain seq x y z
N MET A 1 42.49 18.06 -49.45
CA MET A 1 42.76 18.05 -47.99
C MET A 1 41.46 18.35 -47.25
N GLY A 2 41.11 17.54 -46.24
CA GLY A 2 40.16 17.96 -45.20
C GLY A 2 39.12 16.92 -44.77
N ARG A 3 39.41 16.24 -43.63
CA ARG A 3 38.50 15.90 -42.50
C ARG A 3 37.33 14.94 -42.85
N SER A 4 36.95 13.92 -42.08
CA SER A 4 37.28 13.45 -40.75
C SER A 4 36.73 12.01 -40.62
N LEU A 5 37.33 11.25 -39.70
CA LEU A 5 36.88 9.97 -39.17
C LEU A 5 35.55 10.12 -38.40
N ILE A 6 34.59 9.22 -38.58
CA ILE A 6 33.56 8.94 -37.56
C ILE A 6 33.24 7.44 -37.52
N VAL A 7 33.44 6.88 -36.33
CA VAL A 7 33.20 5.51 -35.88
C VAL A 7 31.70 5.28 -35.74
N ALA A 8 31.14 4.23 -36.35
CA ALA A 8 29.76 3.81 -36.14
C ALA A 8 29.72 2.56 -35.24
N ALA A 9 29.76 2.79 -33.91
CA ALA A 9 29.43 1.77 -32.92
C ALA A 9 27.95 1.96 -32.54
N MET A 10 27.07 1.09 -33.05
CA MET A 10 25.63 1.11 -32.78
C MET A 10 25.24 -0.07 -31.88
N LEU A 11 25.45 0.14 -30.59
CA LEU A 11 24.46 -0.01 -29.51
C LEU A 11 23.58 -1.30 -29.50
N SER A 12 24.10 -2.35 -28.89
CA SER A 12 23.28 -3.45 -28.34
C SER A 12 22.55 -2.95 -27.09
N SER A 13 21.23 -2.79 -27.16
CA SER A 13 20.40 -2.49 -25.98
C SER A 13 20.24 -3.73 -25.09
N PRO A 14 20.49 -3.66 -23.77
CA PRO A 14 20.08 -4.73 -22.88
C PRO A 14 18.57 -4.63 -22.58
N ILE A 15 17.89 -5.76 -22.70
CA ILE A 15 16.51 -5.95 -22.25
C ILE A 15 16.46 -5.67 -20.75
N ALA A 16 15.68 -4.67 -20.35
CA ALA A 16 15.37 -4.41 -18.96
C ALA A 16 14.44 -5.52 -18.44
N THR A 17 15.00 -6.44 -17.63
CA THR A 17 14.22 -7.38 -16.83
C THR A 17 13.40 -6.59 -15.81
N VAL A 18 12.07 -6.57 -15.98
CA VAL A 18 11.14 -6.12 -14.95
C VAL A 18 11.15 -7.15 -13.83
N ALA A 19 11.72 -6.78 -12.68
CA ALA A 19 11.63 -7.57 -11.47
C ALA A 19 10.19 -7.55 -10.95
N ALA A 20 9.51 -8.69 -11.03
CA ALA A 20 8.28 -8.96 -10.31
C ALA A 20 8.61 -9.12 -8.81
N GLY A 21 8.62 -8.01 -8.08
CA GLY A 21 8.70 -8.01 -6.62
C GLY A 21 7.53 -7.21 -6.06
N SER A 22 6.40 -7.86 -5.75
CA SER A 22 5.24 -7.13 -5.18
C SER A 22 4.39 -7.95 -4.18
N GLY A 23 4.78 -9.17 -3.80
CA GLY A 23 4.00 -9.99 -2.87
C GLY A 23 4.25 -9.65 -1.40
N GLU A 24 5.52 -9.65 -0.98
CA GLU A 24 5.91 -9.57 0.43
C GLU A 24 5.83 -8.14 1.00
N THR A 25 6.10 -7.13 0.16
CA THR A 25 6.09 -5.71 0.57
C THR A 25 4.66 -5.23 0.86
N SER A 26 3.65 -5.79 0.19
CA SER A 26 2.26 -5.29 0.25
C SER A 26 1.55 -5.52 1.60
N VAL A 27 1.77 -6.67 2.25
CA VAL A 27 1.08 -7.02 3.52
C VAL A 27 1.79 -6.41 4.74
N ALA A 28 3.13 -6.43 4.76
CA ALA A 28 3.92 -5.78 5.80
C ALA A 28 3.62 -4.26 5.86
N ASP A 29 3.45 -3.63 4.69
CA ASP A 29 2.99 -2.24 4.57
C ASP A 29 1.58 -2.04 5.17
N GLY A 30 0.70 -3.05 5.05
CA GLY A 30 -0.67 -3.01 5.58
C GLY A 30 -0.75 -2.95 7.11
N LYS A 31 0.06 -3.74 7.82
CA LYS A 31 0.15 -3.70 9.29
C LYS A 31 0.62 -2.33 9.77
N GLN A 32 1.70 -1.83 9.19
CA GLN A 32 2.26 -0.53 9.57
C GLN A 32 1.24 0.60 9.30
N LEU A 33 0.54 0.56 8.17
CA LEU A 33 -0.52 1.52 7.88
C LEU A 33 -1.65 1.44 8.91
N PHE A 34 -2.09 0.24 9.29
CA PHE A 34 -3.12 0.08 10.31
C PHE A 34 -2.70 0.70 11.65
N GLU A 35 -1.48 0.43 12.10
CA GLU A 35 -0.97 0.96 13.38
C GLU A 35 -0.79 2.48 13.35
N THR A 36 -0.19 3.02 12.28
CA THR A 36 0.17 4.44 12.19
C THR A 36 -1.01 5.34 11.79
N ARG A 37 -2.00 4.81 11.06
CA ARG A 37 -3.16 5.59 10.60
C ARG A 37 -4.38 5.41 11.50
N CYS A 38 -4.50 4.30 12.22
CA CYS A 38 -5.67 4.01 13.05
C CYS A 38 -5.37 3.97 14.56
N GLY A 39 -4.11 3.81 14.97
CA GLY A 39 -3.74 3.69 16.38
C GLY A 39 -3.36 5.02 17.03
N GLY A 40 -3.90 5.30 18.23
CA GLY A 40 -3.46 6.40 19.09
C GLY A 40 -3.81 7.82 18.61
N LEU A 41 -4.20 7.99 17.34
CA LEU A 41 -4.57 9.29 16.79
C LEU A 41 -5.95 9.77 17.24
N CYS A 42 -6.91 8.85 17.39
CA CYS A 42 -8.29 9.18 17.77
C CYS A 42 -8.83 8.30 18.90
N HIS A 43 -8.40 7.03 18.95
CA HIS A 43 -8.77 6.07 19.98
C HIS A 43 -7.76 4.92 19.99
N GLN A 44 -7.95 3.97 20.91
CA GLN A 44 -7.15 2.75 20.97
C GLN A 44 -7.32 1.93 19.69
N LEU A 45 -6.21 1.35 19.20
CA LEU A 45 -6.23 0.46 18.05
C LEU A 45 -6.90 -0.88 18.44
N PRO A 46 -7.94 -1.32 17.72
CA PRO A 46 -8.53 -2.64 17.94
C PRO A 46 -7.61 -3.77 17.45
N GLU A 47 -7.55 -4.88 18.19
CA GLU A 47 -6.86 -6.09 17.76
C GLU A 47 -7.46 -6.67 16.45
N PRO A 48 -6.63 -6.98 15.43
CA PRO A 48 -7.10 -7.48 14.12
C PRO A 48 -8.00 -8.72 14.19
N GLY A 49 -7.75 -9.61 15.16
CA GLY A 49 -8.49 -10.86 15.33
C GLY A 49 -9.87 -10.73 16.00
N MET A 50 -10.31 -9.53 16.39
CA MET A 50 -11.60 -9.36 17.10
C MET A 50 -12.82 -9.45 16.19
N LEU A 51 -12.68 -9.15 14.90
CA LEU A 51 -13.76 -9.06 13.94
C LEU A 51 -13.54 -10.00 12.75
N ARG A 52 -14.63 -10.42 12.10
CA ARG A 52 -14.57 -11.13 10.82
C ARG A 52 -14.23 -10.16 9.68
N ALA A 53 -13.70 -10.67 8.57
CA ALA A 53 -13.34 -9.87 7.39
C ALA A 53 -14.43 -8.88 6.95
N LYS A 54 -15.68 -9.35 6.77
CA LYS A 54 -16.81 -8.48 6.38
C LYS A 54 -17.14 -7.38 7.39
N GLN A 55 -16.86 -7.61 8.68
CA GLN A 55 -17.04 -6.59 9.71
C GLN A 55 -15.94 -5.54 9.64
N TRP A 56 -14.69 -5.95 9.37
CA TRP A 56 -13.59 -5.02 9.11
C TRP A 56 -13.84 -4.11 7.92
N THR A 57 -14.40 -4.63 6.82
CA THR A 57 -14.81 -3.80 5.67
C THR A 57 -15.70 -2.64 6.11
N ARG A 58 -16.75 -2.92 6.89
CA ARG A 58 -17.66 -1.88 7.41
C ARG A 58 -16.97 -0.90 8.36
N VAL A 59 -16.04 -1.38 9.18
CA VAL A 59 -15.26 -0.53 10.08
C VAL A 59 -14.40 0.43 9.27
N LEU A 60 -13.69 -0.05 8.24
CA LEU A 60 -12.87 0.80 7.37
C LEU A 60 -13.73 1.84 6.64
N GLU A 61 -14.89 1.47 6.09
CA GLU A 61 -15.84 2.42 5.49
C GLU A 61 -16.26 3.51 6.49
N THR A 62 -16.57 3.10 7.72
CA THR A 62 -16.96 4.02 8.80
C THR A 62 -15.82 4.94 9.20
N MET A 63 -14.58 4.42 9.30
CA MET A 63 -13.41 5.23 9.64
C MET A 63 -13.10 6.25 8.54
N GLN A 64 -13.20 5.86 7.27
CA GLN A 64 -13.04 6.80 6.16
C GLN A 64 -14.01 7.97 6.26
N LEU A 65 -15.27 7.73 6.66
CA LEU A 65 -16.25 8.79 6.90
C LEU A 65 -15.88 9.64 8.13
N ARG A 66 -15.52 9.02 9.25
CA ARG A 66 -15.18 9.74 10.49
C ARG A 66 -13.93 10.60 10.33
N MET A 67 -12.91 10.11 9.64
CA MET A 67 -11.71 10.88 9.29
C MET A 67 -12.10 12.19 8.58
N ARG A 68 -12.96 12.11 7.56
CA ARG A 68 -13.48 13.31 6.87
C ARG A 68 -14.23 14.25 7.81
N GLN A 69 -15.07 13.72 8.69
CA GLN A 69 -15.88 14.53 9.62
C GLN A 69 -15.03 15.34 10.61
N VAL A 70 -13.86 14.83 10.99
CA VAL A 70 -12.93 15.52 11.91
C VAL A 70 -11.83 16.29 11.17
N GLY A 71 -11.93 16.45 9.85
CA GLY A 71 -10.95 17.16 9.04
C GLY A 71 -9.63 16.42 8.81
N MET A 72 -9.58 15.11 9.09
CA MET A 72 -8.43 14.27 8.78
C MET A 72 -8.56 13.70 7.36
N PRO A 73 -7.49 13.77 6.53
CA PRO A 73 -7.51 13.16 5.20
C PRO A 73 -7.74 11.64 5.31
N PRO A 74 -8.77 11.09 4.64
CA PRO A 74 -9.00 9.64 4.60
C PRO A 74 -7.82 8.91 3.95
N LEU A 75 -7.73 7.60 4.16
CA LEU A 75 -6.77 6.76 3.45
C LEU A 75 -7.02 6.85 1.94
N SER A 76 -5.94 6.94 1.17
CA SER A 76 -5.98 6.74 -0.28
C SER A 76 -6.46 5.31 -0.62
N GLU A 77 -6.88 5.10 -1.87
CA GLU A 77 -7.31 3.77 -2.33
C GLU A 77 -6.21 2.71 -2.16
N ALA A 78 -4.96 3.06 -2.46
CA ALA A 78 -3.82 2.17 -2.30
C ALA A 78 -3.56 1.82 -0.82
N GLU A 79 -3.65 2.79 0.10
CA GLU A 79 -3.52 2.54 1.53
C GLU A 79 -4.68 1.69 2.06
N LEU A 80 -5.91 2.00 1.65
CA LEU A 80 -7.10 1.26 2.05
C LEU A 80 -7.02 -0.21 1.61
N SER A 81 -6.55 -0.46 0.38
CA SER A 81 -6.34 -1.82 -0.14
C SER A 81 -5.32 -2.60 0.71
N ARG A 82 -4.17 -2.00 1.04
CA ARG A 82 -3.14 -2.65 1.87
C ARG A 82 -3.62 -2.94 3.30
N VAL A 83 -4.30 -1.99 3.93
CA VAL A 83 -4.89 -2.20 5.27
C VAL A 83 -5.98 -3.27 5.23
N SER A 84 -6.81 -3.28 4.19
CA SER A 84 -7.87 -4.29 4.01
C SER A 84 -7.27 -5.69 3.85
N ALA A 85 -6.22 -5.84 3.04
CA ALA A 85 -5.52 -7.12 2.87
C ALA A 85 -4.91 -7.63 4.19
N TYR A 86 -4.29 -6.73 4.97
CA TYR A 86 -3.77 -7.07 6.29
C TYR A 86 -4.88 -7.55 7.24
N LEU A 87 -5.99 -6.82 7.33
CA LEU A 87 -7.09 -7.15 8.23
C LEU A 87 -7.83 -8.42 7.80
N ASP A 88 -7.97 -8.69 6.50
CA ASP A 88 -8.57 -9.92 5.99
C ASP A 88 -7.74 -11.15 6.38
N ALA A 89 -6.41 -11.07 6.21
CA ALA A 89 -5.48 -12.14 6.57
C ALA A 89 -5.41 -12.44 8.08
N HIS A 90 -5.78 -11.48 8.93
CA HIS A 90 -5.71 -11.60 10.39
C HIS A 90 -7.09 -11.56 11.06
N ALA A 91 -8.16 -11.53 10.27
CA ALA A 91 -9.52 -11.52 10.78
C ALA A 91 -9.83 -12.82 11.51
N ARG A 92 -10.84 -12.76 12.39
CA ARG A 92 -11.43 -13.96 12.95
C ARG A 92 -11.97 -14.85 11.81
N PRO A 93 -11.72 -16.17 11.83
CA PRO A 93 -12.27 -17.13 10.87
C PRO A 93 -13.81 -17.08 10.75
#